data_AF-A0A9X2TPK0-F1
#
_entry.id   AF-A0A9X2TPK0-F1
#
_cell.length_a   1.000
_cell.length_b   1.000
_cell.length_c   1.000
_cell.angle_alpha   90.00
_cell.angle_beta   90.00
_cell.angle_gamma   90.00
#
_symmetry.space_group_name_H-M   'P 1'
#
loop_
_entity.id
_entity.type
_entity.pdbx_description
1 polymer ?
#
loop_
_entity_poly.entity_id
_entity_poly.type
_entity_poly.pdbx_seq_one_letter_code
_entity_poly.pdbx_strand_id
1 'polypeptide(L)'
;MHALLGIDAAAAYALRMQALNARGVGVWDVIGQCARRGSLDAAIVADSVVVNPLPAVLARLPQLRMVACNGAAAAQAWRRHVDPLLSPGARSVPLVALPSTSPANAAWSLPRLCQAWQSLRDALD
;
A
#
# COMPACT_ATOMS: atom_id res chain seq x y z
N MET A 1 -7.89 -8.73 0.65
CA MET A 1 -9.04 -7.95 1.15
C MET A 1 -10.32 -8.77 1.31
N HIS A 2 -10.63 -9.74 0.42
CA HIS A 2 -11.78 -10.64 0.62
C HIS A 2 -11.76 -11.40 1.96
N ALA A 3 -10.72 -12.21 2.19
CA ALA A 3 -10.61 -12.98 3.43
C ALA A 3 -10.43 -12.10 4.70
N LEU A 4 -9.93 -10.87 4.55
CA LEU A 4 -9.66 -9.98 5.68
C LEU A 4 -10.86 -9.11 6.07
N LEU A 5 -11.56 -8.54 5.08
CA LEU A 5 -12.60 -7.52 5.24
C LEU A 5 -13.96 -7.92 4.63
N GLY A 6 -14.06 -9.12 4.05
CA GLY A 6 -15.29 -9.61 3.41
C GLY A 6 -15.60 -8.98 2.05
N ILE A 7 -14.66 -8.25 1.44
CA ILE A 7 -14.88 -7.57 0.16
C ILE A 7 -14.76 -8.57 -0.99
N ASP A 8 -15.85 -8.82 -1.72
CA ASP A 8 -15.85 -9.74 -2.85
C ASP A 8 -14.76 -9.39 -3.89
N ALA A 9 -13.84 -10.33 -4.13
CA ALA A 9 -12.76 -10.16 -5.08
C ALA A 9 -13.24 -10.32 -6.54
N ALA A 10 -14.37 -10.99 -6.77
CA ALA A 10 -14.96 -11.19 -8.09
C ALA A 10 -15.83 -9.99 -8.54
N ALA A 11 -16.21 -9.11 -7.61
CA ALA A 11 -16.96 -7.91 -7.93
C ALA A 11 -16.21 -6.97 -8.88
N ALA A 12 -16.98 -6.19 -9.65
CA ALA A 12 -16.46 -5.17 -10.55
C ALA A 12 -15.50 -4.22 -9.81
N TYR A 13 -14.45 -3.75 -10.50
CA TYR A 13 -13.41 -2.93 -9.89
C TYR A 13 -13.96 -1.72 -9.11
N ALA A 14 -14.90 -0.98 -9.71
CA ALA A 14 -15.54 0.17 -9.08
C ALA A 14 -16.23 -0.19 -7.76
N LEU A 15 -16.94 -1.32 -7.71
CA LEU A 15 -17.61 -1.81 -6.51
C LEU A 15 -16.60 -2.22 -5.42
N ARG A 16 -15.48 -2.83 -5.81
CA ARG A 16 -14.40 -3.15 -4.85
C ARG A 16 -13.77 -1.90 -4.26
N MET A 17 -13.57 -0.85 -5.07
CA MET A 17 -13.04 0.42 -4.58
C MET A 17 -14.02 1.13 -3.64
N GLN A 18 -15.31 1.14 -3.99
CA GLN A 18 -16.36 1.68 -3.12
C GLN A 18 -16.43 0.93 -1.79
N ALA A 19 -16.38 -0.41 -1.81
CA ALA A 19 -16.39 -1.23 -0.60
C ALA A 19 -15.16 -1.00 0.28
N LEU A 20 -13.98 -0.81 -0.31
CA LEU A 20 -12.76 -0.45 0.43
C LEU A 20 -12.90 0.92 1.09
N ASN A 21 -13.33 1.93 0.33
CA ASN A 21 -13.50 3.29 0.83
C ASN A 21 -14.56 3.35 1.94
N ALA A 22 -15.67 2.61 1.82
CA ALA A 22 -16.69 2.50 2.85
C ALA A 22 -16.19 1.84 4.15
N ARG A 23 -15.11 1.06 4.07
CA ARG A 23 -14.40 0.49 5.23
C ARG A 23 -13.25 1.38 5.72
N GLY A 24 -13.08 2.58 5.17
CA GLY A 24 -11.98 3.48 5.54
C GLY A 24 -10.62 3.10 4.93
N VAL A 25 -10.60 2.26 3.91
CA VAL A 25 -9.36 1.81 3.24
C VAL A 25 -9.22 2.46 1.87
N GLY A 26 -8.13 3.21 1.68
CA GLY A 26 -7.67 3.65 0.36
C GLY A 26 -6.56 2.75 -0.17
N VAL A 27 -6.44 2.65 -1.50
CA VAL A 27 -5.35 1.92 -2.17
C VAL A 27 -4.66 2.85 -3.16
N TRP A 28 -3.33 2.83 -3.15
CA TRP A 28 -2.50 3.65 -4.03
C TRP A 28 -1.13 3.01 -4.23
N ASP A 29 -0.43 3.36 -5.31
CA ASP A 29 0.95 2.95 -5.58
C ASP A 29 1.95 3.97 -5.03
N VAL A 30 3.11 3.52 -4.54
CA VAL A 30 4.16 4.46 -4.10
C VAL A 30 4.79 5.18 -5.30
N ILE A 31 5.16 4.41 -6.31
CA ILE A 31 5.80 4.90 -7.54
C ILE A 31 4.69 5.21 -8.55
N GLY A 32 4.56 6.47 -8.95
CA GLY A 32 3.62 6.89 -9.99
C GLY A 32 4.15 6.63 -11.39
N GLN A 33 5.47 6.81 -11.58
CA GLN A 33 6.15 6.59 -12.85
C GLN A 33 7.56 6.05 -12.63
N CYS A 34 7.98 5.11 -13.47
CA CYS A 34 9.37 4.67 -13.56
C CYS A 34 9.63 4.03 -14.94
N ALA A 35 10.90 3.99 -15.33
CA ALA A 35 11.38 3.11 -16.39
C ALA A 35 11.68 1.73 -15.81
N ARG A 36 11.15 0.68 -16.45
CA ARG A 36 11.48 -0.71 -16.14
C ARG A 36 11.46 -1.57 -17.39
N ARG A 37 12.30 -2.60 -17.42
CA ARG A 37 12.24 -3.64 -18.46
C ARG A 37 11.40 -4.82 -17.95
N GLY A 38 10.27 -5.10 -18.62
CA GLY A 38 9.33 -6.12 -18.17
C GLY A 38 8.47 -5.66 -16.99
N SER A 39 7.93 -6.61 -16.21
CA SER A 39 7.00 -6.33 -15.11
C SER A 39 7.59 -6.49 -13.71
N LEU A 40 8.86 -6.91 -13.60
CA LEU A 40 9.49 -7.17 -12.30
C LEU A 40 9.96 -5.86 -11.65
N ASP A 41 9.66 -5.69 -10.36
CA ASP A 41 10.11 -4.53 -9.59
C ASP A 41 11.65 -4.44 -9.50
N ALA A 42 12.34 -5.58 -9.53
CA ALA A 42 13.80 -5.64 -9.57
C ALA A 42 14.42 -5.00 -10.82
N ALA A 43 13.62 -4.78 -11.88
CA ALA A 43 14.07 -4.14 -13.12
C ALA A 43 13.76 -2.63 -13.17
N ILE A 44 13.29 -2.03 -12.08
CA ILE A 44 13.05 -0.59 -11.98
C ILE A 44 14.40 0.15 -11.98
N VAL A 45 14.54 1.12 -12.89
CA VAL A 45 15.72 1.99 -12.96
C VAL A 45 15.60 3.06 -11.88
N ALA A 46 16.49 3.03 -10.88
CA ALA A 46 16.39 3.85 -9.67
C ALA A 46 16.26 5.36 -9.94
N ASP A 47 17.02 5.91 -10.89
CA ASP A 47 17.03 7.35 -11.19
C ASP A 47 15.83 7.82 -12.01
N SER A 48 14.99 6.89 -12.50
CA SER A 48 13.76 7.20 -13.22
C SER A 48 12.52 7.26 -12.34
N VAL A 49 12.66 6.96 -11.05
CA VAL A 49 11.54 6.84 -10.12
C VAL A 49 10.95 8.22 -9.82
N VAL A 50 9.67 8.38 -10.14
CA VAL A 50 8.84 9.50 -9.72
C VAL A 50 7.73 8.96 -8.84
N VAL A 51 7.71 9.38 -7.57
CA VAL A 51 6.66 8.98 -6.63
C VAL A 51 5.35 9.70 -6.91
N ASN A 52 4.25 9.04 -6.57
CA ASN A 52 2.96 9.70 -6.50
C ASN A 52 3.00 10.86 -5.49
N PRO A 53 2.12 11.88 -5.63
CA PRO A 53 2.08 13.05 -4.73
C PRO A 53 1.48 12.71 -3.35
N LEU A 54 1.94 11.62 -2.75
CA LEU A 54 1.49 11.08 -1.48
C LEU A 54 1.55 12.13 -0.36
N PRO A 55 2.62 12.94 -0.19
CA PRO A 55 2.63 13.97 0.86
C PRO A 55 1.41 14.90 0.83
N ALA A 56 1.00 15.34 -0.37
CA ALA A 56 -0.16 16.19 -0.55
C ALA A 56 -1.48 15.45 -0.30
N VAL A 57 -1.55 14.17 -0.63
CA VAL A 57 -2.72 13.31 -0.34
C VAL A 57 -2.85 13.08 1.16
N LEU A 58 -1.78 12.70 1.86
CA LEU A 58 -1.81 12.42 3.30
C LEU A 58 -2.19 13.67 4.10
N ALA A 59 -1.71 14.85 3.69
CA ALA A 59 -2.08 16.12 4.33
C ALA A 59 -3.60 16.42 4.30
N ARG A 60 -4.34 15.80 3.37
CA ARG A 60 -5.79 15.93 3.24
C ARG A 60 -6.57 14.83 3.97
N LEU A 61 -5.87 13.92 4.66
CA LEU A 61 -6.46 12.78 5.37
C LEU A 61 -6.14 12.89 6.87
N PRO A 62 -6.74 13.84 7.61
CA PRO A 62 -6.44 14.05 9.03
C PRO A 62 -6.85 12.89 9.93
N GLN A 63 -7.72 11.99 9.44
CA GLN A 63 -8.15 10.78 10.13
C GLN A 63 -7.34 9.54 9.73
N LEU A 64 -6.29 9.70 8.92
CA LEU A 64 -5.45 8.57 8.51
C LEU A 64 -4.71 7.99 9.73
N ARG A 65 -4.97 6.72 10.01
CA ARG A 65 -4.40 6.03 11.18
C ARG A 65 -3.13 5.27 10.88
N MET A 66 -2.90 4.89 9.61
CA MET A 66 -1.77 4.06 9.22
C MET A 66 -1.56 4.07 7.70
N VAL A 67 -0.31 3.85 7.27
CA VAL A 67 0.05 3.48 5.90
C VAL A 67 0.59 2.04 5.90
N ALA A 68 -0.02 1.17 5.11
CA ALA A 68 0.44 -0.21 4.94
C ALA A 68 1.07 -0.41 3.55
N CYS A 69 2.38 -0.63 3.51
CA CYS A 69 3.10 -0.94 2.27
C CYS A 69 2.96 -2.42 1.90
N ASN A 70 2.46 -2.71 0.70
CA ASN A 70 2.32 -4.07 0.17
C ASN A 70 3.65 -4.59 -0.40
N GLY A 71 4.50 -5.15 0.45
CA GLY A 71 5.79 -5.74 0.07
C GLY A 71 6.99 -4.82 0.31
N ALA A 72 8.18 -5.44 0.28
CA ALA A 72 9.45 -4.77 0.59
C ALA A 72 9.79 -3.65 -0.41
N ALA A 73 9.47 -3.83 -1.70
CA ALA A 73 9.78 -2.84 -2.73
C ALA A 73 9.03 -1.53 -2.48
N ALA A 74 7.73 -1.60 -2.17
CA ALA A 74 6.92 -0.44 -1.81
C ALA A 74 7.45 0.27 -0.55
N ALA A 75 7.80 -0.49 0.48
CA ALA A 75 8.36 0.07 1.72
C ALA A 75 9.72 0.76 1.50
N GLN A 76 10.58 0.19 0.65
CA GLN A 76 11.87 0.80 0.30
C GLN A 76 11.68 2.08 -0.51
N ALA A 77 10.80 2.06 -1.52
CA ALA A 77 10.48 3.24 -2.31
C ALA A 77 9.90 4.37 -1.44
N TRP A 78 9.03 4.02 -0.49
CA TRP A 78 8.47 4.99 0.45
C TRP A 78 9.58 5.65 1.27
N ARG A 79 10.42 4.85 1.93
CA ARG A 79 11.50 5.38 2.79
C ARG A 79 12.48 6.25 2.03
N ARG A 80 12.80 5.87 0.79
CA ARG A 80 13.78 6.59 -0.03
C ARG A 80 13.23 7.88 -0.61
N HIS A 81 11.96 7.89 -1.04
CA HIS A 81 11.44 8.96 -1.88
C HIS A 81 10.24 9.71 -1.29
N VAL A 82 9.45 9.10 -0.41
CA VAL A 82 8.27 9.72 0.21
C VAL A 82 8.60 10.30 1.58
N ASP A 83 9.25 9.54 2.46
CA ASP A 83 9.58 9.98 3.83
C ASP A 83 10.28 11.35 3.89
N PRO A 84 11.29 11.65 3.03
CA PRO A 84 11.96 12.95 3.03
C PRO A 84 11.03 14.14 2.71
N LEU A 85 9.89 13.88 2.06
CA LEU A 85 8.94 14.89 1.62
C LEU A 85 7.77 15.09 2.59
N LEU A 86 7.65 14.25 3.62
CA LEU A 86 6.54 14.32 4.58
C LEU A 86 6.70 15.50 5.55
N SER A 87 5.57 16.16 5.83
CA SER A 87 5.48 17.09 6.96
C SER A 87 5.58 16.34 8.31
N PRO A 88 5.91 17.01 9.42
CA PRO A 88 6.01 16.38 10.73
C PRO A 88 4.73 15.61 11.14
N GLY A 89 3.55 16.18 10.88
CA GLY A 89 2.27 15.53 11.18
C GLY A 89 1.95 14.34 10.28
N ALA A 90 2.36 14.37 9.01
CA ALA A 90 2.22 13.20 8.14
C ALA A 90 3.19 12.08 8.55
N ARG A 91 4.38 12.44 9.04
CA ARG A 91 5.40 11.49 9.51
C ARG A 91 5.02 10.80 10.82
N SER A 92 4.12 11.37 11.62
CA SER A 92 3.59 10.69 12.82
C SER A 92 2.61 9.57 12.51
N VAL A 93 2.10 9.46 11.28
CA VAL A 93 1.27 8.33 10.87
C VAL A 93 2.13 7.06 10.79
N PRO A 94 1.81 6.00 11.53
CA PRO A 94 2.54 4.74 11.48
C PRO A 94 2.62 4.16 10.07
N LEU A 95 3.83 3.72 9.68
CA LEU A 95 4.04 2.96 8.46
C LEU A 95 4.38 1.51 8.78
N VAL A 96 3.64 0.58 8.19
CA VAL A 96 3.84 -0.87 8.35
C VAL A 96 4.19 -1.47 7.00
N ALA A 97 5.28 -2.25 6.95
CA ALA A 97 5.63 -3.05 5.79
C ALA A 97 5.01 -4.44 5.92
N LEU A 98 4.06 -4.76 5.04
CA LEU A 98 3.35 -6.03 5.02
C LEU A 98 3.89 -6.95 3.90
N PRO A 99 3.72 -8.27 4.01
CA PRO A 99 4.12 -9.19 2.94
C PRO A 99 3.32 -8.91 1.67
N SER A 100 3.99 -9.04 0.51
CA SER A 100 3.35 -8.80 -0.78
C SER A 100 2.19 -9.78 -1.00
N THR A 101 1.05 -9.27 -1.45
CA THR A 101 -0.11 -10.07 -1.87
C THR A 101 -0.01 -10.55 -3.32
N SER A 102 1.11 -10.31 -4.02
CA SER A 102 1.33 -10.77 -5.38
C SER A 102 1.44 -12.30 -5.43
N PRO A 103 0.90 -12.97 -6.46
CA PRO A 103 1.11 -14.40 -6.69
C PRO A 103 2.60 -14.79 -6.79
N ALA A 104 3.47 -13.85 -7.21
CA ALA A 104 4.91 -14.06 -7.26
C ALA A 104 5.53 -14.29 -5.87
N ASN A 105 4.86 -13.87 -4.79
CA ASN A 105 5.27 -14.13 -3.41
C ASN A 105 4.79 -15.51 -2.94
N ALA A 106 5.24 -16.57 -3.61
CA ALA A 106 4.83 -17.95 -3.36
C ALA A 106 5.22 -18.49 -1.96
N ALA A 107 6.10 -17.79 -1.22
CA ALA A 107 6.49 -18.14 0.14
C ALA A 107 5.37 -17.92 1.19
N TRP A 108 4.30 -17.19 0.84
CA TRP A 108 3.21 -16.84 1.75
C TRP A 108 1.90 -17.52 1.36
N SER A 109 1.41 -18.38 2.25
CA SER A 109 0.06 -18.93 2.14
C SER A 109 -0.99 -17.88 2.49
N LEU A 110 -2.22 -18.02 1.97
CA LEU A 110 -3.32 -17.11 2.26
C LEU A 110 -3.59 -16.96 3.79
N PRO A 111 -3.60 -18.02 4.61
CA PRO A 111 -3.76 -17.86 6.06
C PRO A 111 -2.66 -17.02 6.71
N ARG A 112 -1.40 -17.20 6.28
CA ARG A 112 -0.27 -16.40 6.79
C ARG A 112 -0.35 -14.94 6.35
N LEU A 113 -0.81 -14.68 5.12
CA LEU A 113 -1.10 -13.33 4.65
C LEU A 113 -2.19 -12.69 5.51
N CYS A 114 -3.31 -13.37 5.76
CA CYS A 114 -4.38 -12.85 6.62
C CYS A 114 -3.86 -12.50 8.02
N GLN A 115 -3.05 -13.37 8.63
CA GLN A 115 -2.46 -13.10 9.94
C GLN A 115 -1.55 -11.86 9.93
N ALA A 116 -0.66 -11.74 8.93
CA ALA A 116 0.24 -10.59 8.84
C ALA A 116 -0.52 -9.29 8.57
N TRP A 117 -1.57 -9.35 7.76
CA TRP A 117 -2.41 -8.21 7.41
C TRP A 117 -3.48 -7.89 8.48
N GLN A 118 -3.54 -8.64 9.59
CA GLN A 118 -4.49 -8.40 10.67
C GLN A 118 -4.36 -7.00 11.27
N SER A 119 -3.13 -6.48 11.37
CA SER A 119 -2.86 -5.10 11.81
C SER A 119 -3.62 -4.05 11.00
N LEU A 120 -3.84 -4.26 9.69
CA LEU A 120 -4.65 -3.37 8.87
C LEU A 120 -6.10 -3.36 9.35
N ARG A 121 -6.65 -4.53 9.66
CA ARG A 121 -8.02 -4.65 10.16
C ARG A 121 -8.16 -4.01 11.54
N ASP A 122 -7.21 -4.26 12.44
CA ASP A 122 -7.22 -3.73 13.81
C ASP A 122 -7.19 -2.19 13.83
N ALA A 123 -6.59 -1.55 12.82
CA ALA A 123 -6.57 -0.09 12.70
C ALA A 123 -7.89 0.52 12.20
N LEU A 124 -8.82 -0.28 11.67
CA LEU A 124 -10.12 0.17 11.17
C LEU A 124 -11.20 0.22 12.26
N ASP A 125 -10.98 -0.45 13.39
CA ASP A 125 -11.84 -0.43 14.57
C ASP A 125 -11.59 0.82 15.44
#